data_AF-A0A955X6Y5-F1
#
_entry.id   AF-A0A955X6Y5-F1
#
_cell.length_a   1.000
_cell.length_b   1.000
_cell.length_c   1.000
_cell.angle_alpha   90.00
_cell.angle_beta   90.00
_cell.angle_gamma   90.00
#
_symmetry.space_group_name_H-M   'P 1'
#
loop_
_entity.id
_entity.type
_entity.pdbx_description
1 polymer ?
#
loop_
_entity_poly.entity_id
_entity_poly.type
_entity_poly.pdbx_seq_one_letter_code
_entity_poly.pdbx_strand_id
1 'polypeptide(L)'
;MATRVPGGGVTRNPFGPSWVGGKEGAGSVGEQVQDSLFGRPKPRLLDPDDVECAHLMARLHPYRKRLARLAGDEPDDYALRLAEGTIAAIDKDGQIYVGKTFLLTFAEALDVQVGVLAHEIGHRPRRWAEYHAQAPQSRDELEDLCRLEETRADYFAGYALAQLGRACQPLCDFLAHIQQHPHPEYFSAELRARTIQEAYASGRRNKQNVRKFFPELARMTSALGDLGEG
;
A
#
# COMPACT_ATOMS: atom_id res chain seq x y z
N MET A 1 -10.66 33.02 4.62
CA MET A 1 -9.51 33.36 3.74
C MET A 1 -8.75 32.07 3.49
N ALA A 2 -8.73 31.57 2.26
CA ALA A 2 -8.08 30.31 1.91
C ALA A 2 -6.60 30.57 1.60
N THR A 3 -5.70 29.96 2.39
CA THR A 3 -4.26 30.11 2.24
C THR A 3 -3.75 29.18 1.13
N ARG A 4 -3.03 29.74 0.16
CA ARG A 4 -2.57 29.07 -1.06
C ARG A 4 -1.12 28.62 -0.92
N VAL A 5 -0.79 27.42 -1.39
CA VAL A 5 0.61 26.98 -1.56
C VAL A 5 1.02 27.20 -3.04
N PRO A 6 2.14 27.89 -3.34
CA PRO A 6 2.57 28.13 -4.72
C PRO A 6 3.36 26.94 -5.29
N GLY A 7 3.18 26.63 -6.59
CA GLY A 7 3.85 25.55 -7.31
C GLY A 7 4.71 26.05 -8.48
N GLY A 8 5.77 25.31 -8.83
CA GLY A 8 6.66 25.59 -9.96
C GLY A 8 7.17 24.34 -10.68
N GLY A 9 7.38 24.46 -12.00
CA GLY A 9 8.29 23.66 -12.84
C GLY A 9 7.85 22.25 -13.28
N VAL A 10 7.72 22.04 -14.60
CA VAL A 10 7.20 20.81 -15.24
C VAL A 10 8.33 19.88 -15.72
N THR A 11 8.28 18.60 -15.34
CA THR A 11 8.90 17.47 -16.05
C THR A 11 7.92 16.28 -16.08
N ARG A 12 7.74 15.66 -17.25
CA ARG A 12 6.85 14.50 -17.44
C ARG A 12 7.57 13.23 -16.96
N ASN A 13 7.17 12.70 -15.81
CA ASN A 13 7.66 11.45 -15.24
C ASN A 13 6.54 10.39 -15.30
N PRO A 14 6.75 9.20 -15.90
CA PRO A 14 5.76 8.11 -15.85
C PRO A 14 5.57 7.50 -14.44
N PHE A 15 6.44 7.84 -13.49
CA PHE A 15 6.45 7.30 -12.12
C PHE A 15 6.54 8.39 -11.03
N GLY A 16 6.22 9.66 -11.33
CA GLY A 16 6.22 10.77 -10.35
C GLY A 16 5.25 11.90 -10.75
N PRO A 17 4.96 12.85 -9.84
CA PRO A 17 3.91 13.85 -10.01
C PRO A 17 4.19 14.73 -11.24
N SER A 18 3.20 14.79 -12.14
CA SER A 18 3.10 15.82 -13.16
C SER A 18 2.21 16.93 -12.58
N TRP A 19 2.82 18.02 -12.10
CA TRP A 19 2.09 19.26 -11.80
C TRP A 19 1.59 19.85 -13.12
N VAL A 20 0.48 19.34 -13.65
CA VAL A 20 -0.25 20.00 -14.72
C VAL A 20 -0.90 21.21 -14.08
N GLY A 21 -0.35 22.39 -14.38
CA GLY A 21 -0.98 23.65 -14.03
C GLY A 21 -2.41 23.70 -14.57
N GLY A 22 -3.33 24.10 -13.69
CA GLY A 22 -4.64 24.60 -14.06
C GLY A 22 -5.73 23.53 -14.20
N LYS A 23 -6.52 23.36 -13.13
CA LYS A 23 -7.98 23.30 -13.27
C LYS A 23 -8.63 24.07 -12.13
N GLU A 24 -9.57 24.93 -12.53
CA GLU A 24 -10.38 25.80 -11.71
C GLU A 24 -11.33 24.99 -10.82
N GLY A 25 -11.49 25.44 -9.58
CA GLY A 25 -12.33 24.79 -8.56
C GLY A 25 -11.47 24.15 -7.45
N ALA A 26 -10.91 24.97 -6.56
CA ALA A 26 -10.15 24.46 -5.42
C ALA A 26 -11.11 23.74 -4.47
N GLY A 27 -10.98 22.41 -4.41
CA GLY A 27 -11.64 21.60 -3.42
C GLY A 27 -11.31 22.04 -2.00
N SER A 28 -12.15 21.62 -1.05
CA SER A 28 -11.92 21.78 0.39
C SER A 28 -10.53 21.27 0.80
N VAL A 29 -10.00 21.74 1.94
CA VAL A 29 -8.71 21.27 2.49
C VAL A 29 -8.68 19.74 2.61
N GLY A 30 -9.83 19.11 2.88
CA GLY A 30 -9.97 17.66 2.88
C GLY A 30 -9.77 17.01 1.50
N GLU A 31 -10.23 17.64 0.42
CA GLU A 31 -9.97 17.17 -0.95
C GLU A 31 -8.50 17.36 -1.34
N GLN A 32 -7.84 18.39 -0.84
CA GLN A 32 -6.40 18.60 -1.05
C GLN A 32 -5.54 17.58 -0.28
N VAL A 33 -5.93 17.22 0.95
CA VAL A 33 -5.30 16.13 1.71
C VAL A 33 -5.52 14.78 1.02
N GLN A 34 -6.72 14.54 0.49
CA GLN A 34 -7.02 13.35 -0.29
C GLN A 34 -6.23 13.31 -1.60
N ASP A 35 -6.08 14.45 -2.29
CA ASP A 35 -5.33 14.54 -3.54
C ASP A 35 -3.79 14.48 -3.32
N SER A 36 -3.28 14.91 -2.17
CA SER A 36 -1.86 14.79 -1.86
C SER A 36 -1.48 13.42 -1.30
N LEU A 37 -2.37 12.77 -0.54
CA LEU A 37 -2.12 11.42 -0.04
C LEU A 37 -2.48 10.33 -1.06
N PHE A 38 -3.45 10.57 -1.96
CA PHE A 38 -3.96 9.56 -2.91
C PHE A 38 -4.26 10.10 -4.32
N GLY A 39 -4.04 11.39 -4.60
CA GLY A 39 -4.51 12.08 -5.81
C GLY A 39 -3.66 11.89 -7.05
N ARG A 40 -3.59 10.64 -7.49
CA ARG A 40 -3.60 10.41 -8.93
C ARG A 40 -5.06 10.35 -9.37
N PRO A 41 -5.38 10.77 -10.61
CA PRO A 41 -6.64 10.37 -11.21
C PRO A 41 -6.75 8.85 -11.07
N LYS A 42 -7.91 8.36 -10.59
CA LYS A 42 -8.15 6.94 -10.39
C LYS A 42 -7.66 6.19 -11.63
N PRO A 43 -6.73 5.21 -11.47
CA PRO A 43 -6.16 4.53 -12.62
C PRO A 43 -7.27 3.93 -13.48
N ARG A 44 -7.10 3.97 -14.80
CA ARG A 44 -8.13 3.46 -15.71
C ARG A 44 -8.33 1.97 -15.43
N LEU A 45 -9.56 1.61 -15.09
CA LEU A 45 -9.93 0.21 -14.88
C LEU A 45 -9.80 -0.56 -16.19
N LEU A 46 -9.22 -1.75 -16.08
CA LEU A 46 -9.11 -2.70 -17.17
C LEU A 46 -10.05 -3.87 -16.92
N ASP A 47 -10.65 -4.38 -17.99
CA ASP A 47 -11.38 -5.63 -17.93
C ASP A 47 -10.38 -6.79 -17.76
N PRO A 48 -10.58 -7.70 -16.80
CA PRO A 48 -9.76 -8.90 -16.65
C PRO A 48 -9.95 -9.97 -17.75
N ASP A 49 -10.53 -9.65 -18.91
CA ASP A 49 -10.66 -10.58 -20.06
C ASP A 49 -9.34 -11.24 -20.50
N ASP A 50 -8.20 -10.69 -20.09
CA ASP A 50 -6.88 -11.31 -20.19
C ASP A 50 -6.73 -12.46 -19.16
N VAL A 51 -6.74 -13.70 -19.65
CA VAL A 51 -6.69 -14.94 -18.84
C VAL A 51 -5.52 -14.96 -17.85
N GLU A 52 -4.35 -14.44 -18.24
CA GLU A 52 -3.18 -14.42 -17.37
C GLU A 52 -3.37 -13.43 -16.22
N CYS A 53 -3.87 -12.23 -16.53
CA CYS A 53 -4.19 -11.23 -15.51
C CYS A 53 -5.28 -11.72 -14.55
N ALA A 54 -6.32 -12.38 -15.06
CA ALA A 54 -7.37 -12.97 -14.25
C ALA A 54 -6.82 -14.02 -13.26
N HIS A 55 -5.93 -14.91 -13.71
CA HIS A 55 -5.29 -15.88 -12.83
C HIS A 55 -4.41 -15.23 -11.76
N LEU A 56 -3.61 -14.23 -12.13
CA LEU A 56 -2.76 -13.50 -11.18
C LEU A 56 -3.60 -12.76 -10.13
N MET A 57 -4.68 -12.11 -10.55
CA MET A 57 -5.62 -11.44 -9.64
C MET A 57 -6.31 -12.45 -8.70
N ALA A 58 -6.75 -13.59 -9.23
CA ALA A 58 -7.36 -14.67 -8.44
C ALA A 58 -6.40 -15.19 -7.36
N ARG A 59 -5.12 -15.35 -7.70
CA ARG A 59 -4.06 -15.76 -6.76
C ARG A 59 -3.88 -14.78 -5.59
N LEU A 60 -4.15 -13.49 -5.79
CA LEU A 60 -4.01 -12.46 -4.76
C LEU A 60 -5.22 -12.36 -3.81
N HIS A 61 -6.40 -12.83 -4.21
CA HIS A 61 -7.61 -12.74 -3.38
C HIS A 61 -7.49 -13.37 -1.98
N PRO A 62 -6.93 -14.59 -1.81
CA PRO A 62 -6.74 -15.17 -0.48
C PRO A 62 -5.79 -14.33 0.39
N TYR A 63 -4.75 -13.75 -0.21
CA TYR A 63 -3.83 -12.86 0.51
C TYR A 63 -4.50 -11.57 0.93
N ARG A 64 -5.29 -10.93 0.06
CA ARG A 64 -6.09 -9.75 0.42
C ARG A 64 -6.90 -9.98 1.69
N LYS A 65 -7.66 -11.09 1.75
CA LYS A 65 -8.49 -11.44 2.91
C LYS A 65 -7.67 -11.63 4.19
N ARG A 66 -6.53 -12.32 4.09
CA ARG A 66 -5.62 -12.54 5.23
C ARG A 66 -4.97 -11.25 5.70
N LEU A 67 -4.55 -10.39 4.77
CA LEU A 67 -3.95 -9.09 5.07
C LEU A 67 -4.96 -8.16 5.76
N ALA A 68 -6.21 -8.12 5.29
CA ALA A 68 -7.28 -7.38 5.97
C ALA A 68 -7.45 -7.82 7.43
N ARG A 69 -7.53 -9.14 7.68
CA ARG A 69 -7.61 -9.68 9.05
C ARG A 69 -6.39 -9.33 9.90
N LEU A 70 -5.18 -9.34 9.31
CA LEU A 70 -3.95 -8.92 10.00
C LEU A 70 -3.94 -7.43 10.32
N ALA A 71 -4.59 -6.60 9.52
CA ALA A 71 -4.80 -5.18 9.80
C ALA A 71 -5.88 -4.93 10.87
N GLY A 72 -6.64 -5.97 11.25
CA GLY A 72 -7.77 -5.87 12.15
C GLY A 72 -9.06 -5.38 11.47
N ASP A 73 -9.13 -5.49 10.15
CA ASP A 73 -10.23 -5.05 9.30
C ASP A 73 -11.01 -6.26 8.75
N GLU A 74 -12.23 -6.03 8.23
CA GLU A 74 -13.05 -7.11 7.67
C GLU A 74 -12.51 -7.55 6.29
N PRO A 75 -12.58 -8.85 5.92
CA PRO A 75 -12.04 -9.33 4.65
C PRO A 75 -12.58 -8.66 3.39
N ASP A 76 -13.77 -8.06 3.49
CA ASP A 76 -14.50 -7.41 2.40
C ASP A 76 -14.42 -5.88 2.46
N ASP A 77 -13.68 -5.31 3.43
CA ASP A 77 -13.34 -3.88 3.47
C ASP A 77 -12.43 -3.47 2.29
N TYR A 78 -11.85 -4.45 1.57
CA TYR A 78 -10.94 -4.23 0.46
C TYR A 78 -11.37 -4.99 -0.80
N ALA A 79 -11.23 -4.38 -1.97
CA ALA A 79 -11.51 -5.02 -3.26
C ALA A 79 -10.36 -4.81 -4.25
N LEU A 80 -9.96 -5.89 -4.94
CA LEU A 80 -8.92 -5.80 -5.97
C LEU A 80 -9.54 -5.41 -7.32
N ARG A 81 -8.91 -4.47 -8.01
CA ARG A 81 -9.28 -4.02 -9.35
C ARG A 81 -8.06 -4.02 -10.25
N LEU A 82 -8.17 -4.57 -11.46
CA LEU A 82 -7.10 -4.46 -12.46
C LEU A 82 -7.12 -3.05 -13.05
N ALA A 83 -5.96 -2.42 -13.18
CA ALA A 83 -5.87 -1.08 -13.72
C ALA A 83 -4.65 -0.85 -14.61
N GLU A 84 -4.70 0.24 -15.39
CA GLU A 84 -3.63 0.69 -16.26
C GLU A 84 -2.64 1.59 -15.51
N GLY A 85 -1.33 1.40 -15.74
CA GLY A 85 -0.33 2.45 -15.46
C GLY A 85 0.06 2.72 -14.00
N THR A 86 -0.09 1.77 -13.08
CA THR A 86 0.43 1.88 -11.69
C THR A 86 1.15 0.60 -11.25
N ILE A 87 1.79 0.60 -10.07
CA ILE A 87 2.19 -0.64 -9.38
C ILE A 87 0.96 -1.15 -8.62
N ALA A 88 0.58 -0.39 -7.59
CA ALA A 88 -0.71 -0.49 -6.94
C ALA A 88 -1.12 0.91 -6.43
N ALA A 89 -2.39 1.06 -6.05
CA ALA A 89 -2.90 2.23 -5.35
C ALA A 89 -4.19 1.85 -4.61
N ILE A 90 -4.45 2.47 -3.47
CA ILE A 90 -5.70 2.32 -2.73
C ILE A 90 -6.49 3.63 -2.69
N ASP A 91 -7.82 3.55 -2.79
CA ASP A 91 -8.69 4.71 -2.66
C ASP A 91 -9.49 4.74 -1.34
N LYS A 92 -10.26 5.84 -1.19
CA LYS A 92 -11.08 6.14 -0.02
C LYS A 92 -12.03 5.03 0.44
N ASP A 93 -12.41 4.18 -0.50
CA ASP A 93 -13.44 3.15 -0.38
C ASP A 93 -12.84 1.73 -0.28
N GLY A 94 -11.51 1.62 -0.10
CA GLY A 94 -10.80 0.34 -0.02
C GLY A 94 -10.64 -0.38 -1.35
N GLN A 95 -10.84 0.31 -2.49
CA GLN A 95 -10.51 -0.27 -3.80
C GLN A 95 -9.00 -0.21 -4.02
N ILE A 96 -8.40 -1.36 -4.22
CA ILE A 96 -6.98 -1.54 -4.51
C ILE A 96 -6.83 -1.78 -6.01
N TYR A 97 -6.30 -0.79 -6.70
CA TYR A 97 -6.00 -0.80 -8.12
C TYR A 97 -4.63 -1.42 -8.32
N VAL A 98 -4.55 -2.60 -8.93
CA VAL A 98 -3.30 -3.29 -9.22
C VAL A 98 -2.97 -3.13 -10.70
N GLY A 99 -1.76 -2.68 -11.01
CA GLY A 99 -1.37 -2.41 -12.38
C GLY A 99 -1.14 -3.67 -13.21
N LYS A 100 -1.68 -3.71 -14.43
CA LYS A 100 -1.46 -4.81 -15.38
C LYS A 100 0.03 -5.08 -15.62
N THR A 101 0.81 -4.04 -15.94
CA THR A 101 2.25 -4.19 -16.20
C THR A 101 2.98 -4.74 -14.98
N PHE A 102 2.66 -4.25 -13.78
CA PHE A 102 3.25 -4.77 -12.54
C PHE A 102 2.93 -6.25 -12.34
N LEU A 103 1.67 -6.65 -12.49
CA LEU A 103 1.27 -8.06 -12.33
C LEU A 103 2.03 -8.98 -13.28
N LEU A 104 2.13 -8.61 -14.55
CA LEU A 104 2.81 -9.41 -15.57
C LEU A 104 4.33 -9.40 -15.38
N THR A 105 4.94 -8.25 -15.13
CA THR A 105 6.40 -8.15 -14.91
C THR A 105 6.85 -8.94 -13.68
N PHE A 106 6.02 -8.98 -12.63
CA PHE A 106 6.33 -9.67 -11.38
C PHE A 106 5.51 -10.95 -11.20
N ALA A 107 5.06 -11.60 -12.28
CA ALA A 107 4.16 -12.76 -12.25
C ALA A 107 4.67 -13.90 -11.34
N GLU A 108 5.98 -14.14 -11.34
CA GLU A 108 6.62 -15.19 -10.52
C GLU A 108 7.11 -14.68 -9.15
N ALA A 109 7.10 -13.36 -8.93
CA ALA A 109 7.58 -12.74 -7.69
C ALA A 109 6.43 -12.54 -6.69
N LEU A 110 5.82 -13.63 -6.25
CA LEU A 110 4.65 -13.58 -5.35
C LEU A 110 4.91 -12.80 -4.05
N ASP A 111 6.12 -12.88 -3.50
CA ASP A 111 6.50 -12.15 -2.29
C ASP A 111 6.48 -10.62 -2.50
N VAL A 112 6.83 -10.15 -3.71
CA VAL A 112 6.71 -8.73 -4.11
C VAL A 112 5.23 -8.35 -4.23
N GLN A 113 4.43 -9.16 -4.92
CA GLN A 113 2.99 -8.87 -5.10
C GLN A 113 2.24 -8.80 -3.77
N VAL A 114 2.49 -9.74 -2.86
CA VAL A 114 1.88 -9.75 -1.52
C VAL A 114 2.41 -8.60 -0.69
N GLY A 115 3.69 -8.25 -0.81
CA GLY A 115 4.30 -7.12 -0.12
C GLY A 115 3.69 -5.77 -0.52
N VAL A 116 3.52 -5.54 -1.83
CA VAL A 116 2.83 -4.37 -2.37
C VAL A 116 1.38 -4.32 -1.89
N LEU A 117 0.65 -5.44 -1.98
CA LEU A 117 -0.73 -5.50 -1.51
C LEU A 117 -0.85 -5.22 -0.01
N ALA A 118 0.11 -5.70 0.79
CA ALA A 118 0.16 -5.42 2.21
C ALA A 118 0.40 -3.93 2.47
N HIS A 119 1.30 -3.29 1.72
CA HIS A 119 1.52 -1.84 1.81
C HIS A 119 0.23 -1.05 1.55
N GLU A 120 -0.49 -1.36 0.46
CA GLU A 120 -1.76 -0.70 0.14
C GLU A 120 -2.80 -0.85 1.26
N ILE A 121 -2.96 -2.06 1.80
CA ILE A 121 -3.85 -2.31 2.95
C ILE A 121 -3.37 -1.56 4.20
N GLY A 122 -2.05 -1.43 4.37
CA GLY A 122 -1.40 -0.73 5.48
C GLY A 122 -1.68 0.77 5.55
N HIS A 123 -2.09 1.41 4.45
CA HIS A 123 -2.62 2.78 4.49
C HIS A 123 -3.95 2.89 5.25
N ARG A 124 -4.68 1.77 5.39
CA ARG A 124 -5.92 1.63 6.19
C ARG A 124 -6.89 2.81 6.00
N PRO A 125 -7.69 2.77 4.93
CA PRO A 125 -8.70 3.75 4.62
C PRO A 125 -9.49 4.37 5.77
N ARG A 126 -9.87 3.56 6.75
CA ARG A 126 -10.72 3.97 7.86
C ARG A 126 -10.05 5.03 8.76
N ARG A 127 -8.72 5.13 8.74
CA ARG A 127 -7.97 6.20 9.42
C ARG A 127 -8.15 7.57 8.77
N TRP A 128 -8.73 7.67 7.57
CA TRP A 128 -8.98 8.96 6.90
C TRP A 128 -9.87 9.92 7.68
N ALA A 129 -10.83 9.40 8.44
CA ALA A 129 -11.63 10.24 9.32
C ALA A 129 -10.75 10.96 10.37
N GLU A 130 -9.67 10.32 10.82
CA GLU A 130 -8.71 10.90 11.77
C GLU A 130 -7.84 11.98 11.10
N TYR A 131 -7.43 11.80 9.85
CA TYR A 131 -6.64 12.81 9.12
C TYR A 131 -7.45 14.04 8.76
N HIS A 132 -8.72 13.87 8.39
CA HIS A 132 -9.63 15.00 8.20
C HIS A 132 -9.78 15.84 9.48
N ALA A 133 -9.73 15.21 10.66
CA ALA A 133 -9.77 15.91 11.93
C ALA A 133 -8.47 16.66 12.25
N GLN A 134 -7.30 16.21 11.76
CA GLN A 134 -6.02 16.89 11.98
C GLN A 134 -5.88 18.21 11.20
N ALA A 135 -6.53 18.31 10.04
CA ALA A 135 -6.61 19.54 9.23
C ALA A 135 -5.26 20.28 9.07
N PRO A 136 -4.25 19.66 8.42
CA PRO A 136 -2.93 20.28 8.24
C PRO A 136 -3.05 21.66 7.60
N GLN A 137 -2.38 22.64 8.20
CA GLN A 137 -2.47 24.06 7.86
C GLN A 137 -1.30 24.52 6.98
N SER A 138 -0.23 23.73 6.92
CA SER A 138 0.96 24.01 6.10
C SER A 138 1.33 22.84 5.19
N ARG A 139 2.15 23.14 4.18
CA ARG A 139 2.73 22.12 3.28
C ARG A 139 3.64 21.15 4.05
N ASP A 140 4.43 21.65 4.99
CA ASP A 140 5.37 20.83 5.76
C ASP A 140 4.61 19.83 6.65
N GLU A 141 3.51 20.27 7.29
CA GLU A 141 2.61 19.40 8.06
C GLU A 141 1.97 18.31 7.18
N LEU A 142 1.61 18.65 5.94
CA LEU A 142 1.09 17.68 4.98
C LEU A 142 2.16 16.67 4.55
N GLU A 143 3.37 17.12 4.25
CA GLU A 143 4.50 16.24 3.89
C GLU A 143 4.86 15.29 5.05
N ASP A 144 4.85 15.78 6.29
CA ASP A 144 5.10 14.95 7.48
C ASP A 144 3.99 13.92 7.70
N LEU A 145 2.73 14.30 7.45
CA LEU A 145 1.62 13.37 7.50
C LEU A 145 1.75 12.27 6.44
N CYS A 146 2.10 12.63 5.20
CA CYS A 146 2.38 11.67 4.12
C CYS A 146 3.50 10.70 4.53
N ARG A 147 4.62 11.21 5.03
CA ARG A 147 5.77 10.39 5.47
C ARG A 147 5.39 9.44 6.60
N LEU A 148 4.57 9.88 7.55
CA LEU A 148 4.08 9.03 8.64
C LEU A 148 3.21 7.90 8.11
N GLU A 149 2.32 8.19 7.16
CA GLU A 149 1.45 7.18 6.55
C GLU A 149 2.22 6.15 5.72
N GLU A 150 3.15 6.59 4.89
CA GLU A 150 4.05 5.71 4.15
C GLU A 150 4.84 4.80 5.09
N THR A 151 5.38 5.36 6.18
CA THR A 151 6.12 4.59 7.19
C THR A 151 5.25 3.53 7.85
N ARG A 152 3.98 3.86 8.16
CA ARG A 152 3.02 2.90 8.73
C ARG A 152 2.68 1.79 7.75
N ALA A 153 2.47 2.12 6.48
CA ALA A 153 2.20 1.17 5.42
C ALA A 153 3.40 0.23 5.19
N ASP A 154 4.62 0.76 5.13
CA ASP A 154 5.86 -0.02 5.04
C ASP A 154 6.07 -0.93 6.24
N TYR A 155 5.84 -0.42 7.46
CA TYR A 155 5.93 -1.23 8.67
C TYR A 155 4.91 -2.38 8.63
N PHE A 156 3.66 -2.08 8.26
CA PHE A 156 2.64 -3.11 8.15
C PHE A 156 2.99 -4.16 7.09
N ALA A 157 3.53 -3.75 5.93
CA ALA A 157 3.96 -4.67 4.87
C ALA A 157 5.03 -5.66 5.39
N GLY A 158 6.06 -5.16 6.06
CA GLY A 158 7.10 -6.01 6.65
C GLY A 158 6.54 -6.97 7.71
N TYR A 159 5.72 -6.46 8.63
CA TYR A 159 5.07 -7.28 9.65
C TYR A 159 4.18 -8.37 9.05
N ALA A 160 3.36 -8.02 8.06
CA ALA A 160 2.41 -8.93 7.42
C ALA A 160 3.12 -10.06 6.65
N LEU A 161 4.20 -9.74 5.92
CA LEU A 161 5.02 -10.76 5.26
C LEU A 161 5.57 -11.78 6.26
N ALA A 162 6.01 -11.33 7.45
CA ALA A 162 6.46 -12.24 8.51
C ALA A 162 5.32 -13.13 9.04
N GLN A 163 4.13 -12.56 9.26
CA GLN A 163 2.96 -13.33 9.69
C GLN A 163 2.55 -14.38 8.65
N LEU A 164 2.66 -14.06 7.36
CA LEU A 164 2.36 -14.97 6.26
C LEU A 164 3.51 -15.95 5.95
N GLY A 165 4.69 -15.79 6.56
CA GLY A 165 5.86 -16.64 6.31
C GLY A 165 6.52 -16.41 4.94
N ARG A 166 6.37 -15.21 4.39
CA ARG A 166 6.90 -14.75 3.10
C ARG A 166 8.21 -13.99 3.31
N ALA A 167 9.13 -13.97 2.35
CA ALA A 167 10.35 -13.19 2.50
C ALA A 167 10.07 -11.70 2.29
N CYS A 168 10.73 -10.82 3.05
CA CYS A 168 10.64 -9.36 2.85
C CYS A 168 11.72 -8.81 1.91
N GLN A 169 12.83 -9.54 1.72
CA GLN A 169 13.94 -9.05 0.90
C GLN A 169 13.54 -8.76 -0.55
N PRO A 170 12.73 -9.61 -1.24
CA PRO A 170 12.29 -9.31 -2.60
C PRO A 170 11.55 -7.96 -2.72
N LEU A 171 10.73 -7.60 -1.72
CA LEU A 171 10.06 -6.30 -1.69
C LEU A 171 11.06 -5.15 -1.50
N CYS A 172 12.07 -5.33 -0.64
CA CYS A 172 13.10 -4.33 -0.41
C CYS A 172 13.95 -4.08 -1.68
N ASP A 173 14.33 -5.16 -2.36
CA ASP A 173 15.08 -5.09 -3.62
C ASP A 173 14.23 -4.43 -4.72
N PHE A 174 12.94 -4.74 -4.76
CA PHE A 174 11.98 -4.10 -5.64
C PHE A 174 11.92 -2.58 -5.42
N LEU A 175 11.82 -2.11 -4.16
CA LEU A 175 11.82 -0.67 -3.85
C LEU A 175 13.10 0.02 -4.32
N ALA A 176 14.25 -0.60 -4.11
CA ALA A 176 15.53 -0.07 -4.57
C ALA A 176 15.60 0.00 -6.10
N HIS A 177 15.02 -0.98 -6.80
CA HIS A 177 14.99 -1.01 -8.27
C HIS A 177 14.10 0.09 -8.87
N ILE A 178 12.94 0.36 -8.26
CA ILE A 178 11.98 1.34 -8.80
C ILE A 178 12.31 2.78 -8.40
N GLN A 179 13.15 3.02 -7.39
CA GLN A 179 13.53 4.36 -6.99
C GLN A 179 14.56 4.96 -7.95
N GLN A 180 14.08 5.66 -8.97
CA GLN A 180 14.95 6.34 -9.93
C GLN A 180 15.48 7.69 -9.41
N HIS A 181 14.70 8.39 -8.59
CA HIS A 181 15.07 9.68 -7.98
C HIS A 181 14.50 9.81 -6.57
N PRO A 182 15.18 10.53 -5.64
CA PRO A 182 14.61 10.88 -4.35
C PRO A 182 13.38 11.78 -4.55
N HIS A 183 12.26 11.39 -3.93
CA HIS A 183 11.00 12.13 -3.99
C HIS A 183 10.81 12.91 -2.68
N PRO A 184 10.40 14.19 -2.70
CA PRO A 184 10.27 14.99 -1.48
C PRO A 184 9.26 14.42 -0.46
N GLU A 185 8.22 13.75 -0.96
CA GLU A 185 7.13 13.18 -0.14
C GLU A 185 7.40 11.76 0.39
N TYR A 186 8.40 11.05 -0.14
CA TYR A 186 8.74 9.70 0.30
C TYR A 186 10.12 9.67 0.94
N PHE A 187 10.29 8.83 1.96
CA PHE A 187 11.62 8.45 2.39
C PHE A 187 12.38 7.72 1.28
N SER A 188 13.72 7.69 1.37
CA SER A 188 14.52 6.92 0.44
C SER A 188 14.12 5.43 0.48
N ALA A 189 14.27 4.72 -0.65
CA ALA A 189 14.01 3.28 -0.69
C ALA A 189 14.86 2.53 0.33
N GLU A 190 16.07 3.01 0.64
CA GLU A 190 16.90 2.47 1.71
C GLU A 190 16.19 2.55 3.08
N LEU A 191 15.67 3.73 3.45
CA LEU A 191 14.99 3.91 4.73
C LEU A 191 13.66 3.15 4.79
N ARG A 192 12.92 3.12 3.68
CA ARG A 192 11.70 2.31 3.54
C ARG A 192 12.00 0.81 3.70
N ALA A 193 13.03 0.31 3.01
CA ALA A 193 13.49 -1.08 3.12
C ALA A 193 13.91 -1.42 4.56
N ARG A 194 14.63 -0.53 5.24
CA ARG A 194 14.96 -0.71 6.67
C ARG A 194 13.72 -0.82 7.55
N THR A 195 12.74 0.05 7.33
CA THR A 195 11.44 0.01 8.04
C THR A 195 10.74 -1.34 7.85
N ILE A 196 10.68 -1.83 6.61
CA ILE A 196 10.12 -3.13 6.26
C ILE A 196 10.88 -4.27 6.95
N GLN A 197 12.21 -4.25 6.93
CA GLN A 197 13.06 -5.28 7.55
C GLN A 197 12.90 -5.33 9.07
N GLU A 198 12.86 -4.17 9.73
CA GLU A 198 12.63 -4.05 11.17
C GLU A 198 11.25 -4.61 11.56
N ALA A 199 10.21 -4.25 10.81
CA ALA A 199 8.87 -4.75 11.04
C ALA A 199 8.75 -6.26 10.77
N TYR A 200 9.44 -6.76 9.75
CA TYR A 200 9.53 -8.19 9.47
C TYR A 200 10.18 -8.95 10.63
N ALA A 201 11.29 -8.46 11.17
CA ALA A 201 11.94 -9.03 12.35
C ALA A 201 11.00 -9.00 13.58
N SER A 202 10.25 -7.91 13.76
CA SER A 202 9.20 -7.79 14.79
C SER A 202 8.13 -8.88 14.63
N GLY A 203 7.55 -9.00 13.43
CA GLY A 203 6.51 -10.01 13.14
C GLY A 203 7.01 -11.45 13.32
N ARG A 204 8.26 -11.74 12.94
CA ARG A 204 8.90 -13.04 13.16
C ARG A 204 8.99 -13.38 14.64
N ARG A 205 9.48 -12.44 15.47
CA ARG A 205 9.57 -12.61 16.93
C ARG A 205 8.19 -12.80 17.54
N ASN A 206 7.19 -12.02 17.13
CA ASN A 206 5.82 -12.17 17.61
C ASN A 206 5.28 -13.57 17.29
N LYS A 207 5.39 -14.02 16.03
CA LYS A 207 4.92 -15.35 15.60
C LYS A 207 5.62 -16.48 16.36
N GLN A 208 6.91 -16.34 16.64
CA GLN A 208 7.66 -17.30 17.47
C GLN A 208 7.18 -17.30 18.93
N ASN A 209 6.95 -16.13 19.52
CA ASN A 209 6.44 -16.00 20.88
C ASN A 209 5.03 -16.60 21.01
N VAL A 210 4.12 -16.31 20.07
CA VAL A 210 2.77 -16.90 20.05
C VAL A 210 2.86 -18.42 19.96
N ARG A 211 3.72 -18.98 19.09
CA ARG A 211 3.94 -20.43 19.03
C ARG A 211 4.50 -21.03 20.32
N LYS A 212 5.40 -20.32 20.98
CA LYS A 212 6.07 -20.78 22.21
C LYS A 212 5.14 -20.75 23.42
N PHE A 213 4.40 -19.65 23.60
CA PHE A 213 3.62 -19.40 24.82
C PHE A 213 2.13 -19.73 24.67
N PHE A 214 1.61 -19.72 23.43
CA PHE A 214 0.19 -19.96 23.14
C PHE A 214 0.03 -20.96 21.97
N PRO A 215 0.48 -22.22 22.12
CA PRO A 215 0.52 -23.19 21.02
C PRO A 215 -0.86 -23.52 20.44
N GLU A 216 -1.92 -23.50 21.26
CA GLU A 216 -3.30 -23.70 20.80
C GLU A 216 -3.78 -22.54 19.94
N LEU A 217 -3.56 -21.29 20.39
CA LEU A 217 -3.85 -20.09 19.61
C LEU A 217 -3.05 -20.08 18.30
N ALA A 218 -1.78 -20.49 18.35
CA ALA A 218 -0.94 -20.62 17.17
C ALA A 218 -1.46 -21.67 16.17
N ARG A 219 -2.09 -22.76 16.66
CA ARG A 219 -2.72 -23.78 15.83
C ARG A 219 -3.98 -23.23 15.16
N MET A 220 -4.85 -22.57 15.94
CA MET A 220 -6.11 -21.99 15.45
C MET A 220 -5.89 -20.87 14.42
N THR A 221 -4.88 -20.04 14.62
CA THR A 221 -4.57 -18.88 13.75
C THR A 221 -3.56 -19.21 12.65
N SER A 222 -3.04 -20.44 12.60
CA SER A 222 -2.13 -20.84 11.52
C SER A 222 -2.88 -20.86 10.18
N ALA A 223 -2.18 -20.51 9.11
CA ALA A 223 -2.73 -20.60 7.74
C ALA A 223 -3.17 -22.02 7.33
N LEU A 224 -2.83 -23.05 8.13
CA LEU A 224 -3.31 -24.44 8.00
C LEU A 224 -4.70 -24.66 8.63
N GLY A 225 -5.08 -23.88 9.64
CA GLY A 225 -6.43 -23.92 10.25
C GLY A 225 -7.47 -23.09 9.51
N ASP A 226 -7.03 -22.16 8.66
CA ASP A 226 -7.86 -21.30 7.78
C ASP A 226 -8.05 -21.94 6.38
N LEU A 227 -7.70 -23.23 6.23
CA LEU A 227 -8.14 -24.06 5.11
C LEU A 227 -9.54 -24.57 5.43
N GLY A 228 -10.53 -23.68 5.40
CA GLY A 228 -11.85 -24.15 5.00
C GLY A 228 -11.68 -24.88 3.68
N GLU A 229 -12.23 -26.10 3.59
CA GLU A 229 -12.25 -26.89 2.37
C GLU A 229 -12.69 -25.97 1.22
N GLY A 230 -11.75 -25.70 0.30
CA GLY A 230 -12.05 -25.06 -0.98
C GLY A 230 -12.59 -26.10 -1.93
#